data_AF-Q60377-F1
#
_entry.id   AF-Q60377-F1
#
_cell.length_a   1.000
_cell.length_b   1.000
_cell.length_c   1.000
_cell.angle_alpha   90.00
_cell.angle_beta   90.00
_cell.angle_gamma   90.00
#
_symmetry.space_group_name_H-M   'P 1'
#
loop_
_entity.id
_entity.type
_entity.pdbx_description
1 polymer ?
#
loop_
_entity_poly.entity_id
_entity_poly.type
_entity_poly.pdbx_seq_one_letter_code
_entity_poly.pdbx_strand_id
1 'polypeptide(L)'
;MWEVIIMKTYIGKIHLKWCKNCNVPLLGRVCEVCGSKAEEVKLTPPGDPRLGFQYDMDFINKILEEEFGAKNVLNGKIILLNKIPGNEEAYEIIVDGEVKYLIYFDEDKEKWKVKLKLNGAKDLMEKGAYKKIIKIKNDVVEFLKNRKGSVLRPGIVEFTDDIEEKDDVIIVDENDRVVGVGLAVVSSEDIKNMEKGKVVKVRFFIKDNEDYKPGKIYDNLEEAFDLMVRANEGVIDNYERNAIGFIKNTYEKIKKPVMVAFSGGKDSLVTLILTLKALGKDIDVVFIDTGLEFEETLKNVEDVERHYGIKIIRLRGENFWEKVKEYGIPARDYRWCSEICKLEPLKKFIEENYEDDVLSFVGIRKYESFNRATKKRIHRNTYIKKQINALPIFHWSSLHVWIYLLREKAPYNKLYEKGFDRIGCFMCPAMEMGEMNKIKREFPKLWEKWENVLREYAEKHNLGEGWIKKGLWRWKHKRQ
;
A
#
# COMPACT_ATOMS: atom_id res chain seq x y z
N MET A 1 17.35 28.39 10.64
CA MET A 1 16.08 28.59 9.91
C MET A 1 16.04 27.48 8.87
N TRP A 2 15.45 26.32 9.20
CA TRP A 2 15.45 25.15 8.32
C TRP A 2 14.35 25.33 7.28
N GLU A 3 14.69 25.90 6.12
CA GLU A 3 13.86 25.76 4.92
C GLU A 3 13.80 24.28 4.56
N VAL A 4 12.63 23.67 4.80
CA VAL A 4 12.29 22.36 4.27
C VAL A 4 12.28 22.49 2.75
N ILE A 5 13.39 22.12 2.12
CA ILE A 5 13.47 21.86 0.70
C ILE A 5 12.42 20.76 0.42
N ILE A 6 11.26 21.16 -0.10
CA ILE A 6 10.26 20.26 -0.66
C ILE A 6 10.91 19.67 -1.92
N MET A 7 11.73 18.63 -1.75
CA MET A 7 12.21 17.80 -2.85
C MET A 7 11.00 17.39 -3.69
N LYS A 8 11.09 17.48 -5.02
CA LYS A 8 10.04 17.01 -5.95
C LYS A 8 9.71 15.55 -5.64
N THR A 9 8.71 15.32 -4.80
CA THR A 9 8.31 14.01 -4.26
C THR A 9 7.49 13.18 -5.27
N TYR A 10 7.08 13.78 -6.38
CA TYR A 10 6.31 13.10 -7.42
C TYR A 10 7.21 12.24 -8.32
N ILE A 11 7.02 10.92 -8.27
CA ILE A 11 7.62 9.96 -9.20
C ILE A 11 7.07 10.12 -10.63
N GLY A 12 5.85 10.59 -10.76
CA GLY A 12 5.19 10.84 -12.03
C GLY A 12 3.79 11.40 -11.84
N LYS A 13 3.02 11.42 -12.93
CA LYS A 13 1.61 11.81 -12.90
C LYS A 13 0.82 10.90 -11.96
N ILE A 14 0.02 11.50 -11.08
CA ILE A 14 -1.05 10.80 -10.35
C ILE A 14 -2.16 10.50 -11.35
N HIS A 15 -2.46 9.21 -11.55
CA HIS A 15 -3.47 8.78 -12.52
C HIS A 15 -4.89 8.80 -11.97
N LEU A 16 -5.03 8.69 -10.64
CA LEU A 16 -6.30 8.52 -9.96
C LEU A 16 -7.23 9.72 -10.17
N LYS A 17 -8.40 9.41 -10.70
CA LYS A 17 -9.59 10.24 -10.71
C LYS A 17 -10.75 9.44 -10.12
N TRP A 18 -11.92 10.05 -10.02
CA TRP A 18 -13.11 9.39 -9.47
C TRP A 18 -14.36 9.75 -10.25
N CYS A 19 -15.24 8.78 -10.46
CA CYS A 19 -16.59 9.03 -10.93
C CYS A 19 -17.50 9.23 -9.72
N LYS A 20 -17.97 10.45 -9.46
CA LYS A 20 -18.90 10.70 -8.33
C LYS A 20 -20.27 10.05 -8.53
N ASN A 21 -20.74 9.93 -9.78
CA ASN A 21 -22.04 9.34 -10.07
C ASN A 21 -22.06 7.82 -9.88
N CYS A 22 -21.09 7.10 -10.48
CA CYS A 22 -20.96 5.66 -10.27
C CYS A 22 -20.35 5.31 -8.92
N ASN A 23 -19.62 6.24 -8.28
CA ASN A 23 -18.77 6.06 -7.10
C ASN A 23 -17.61 5.05 -7.25
N VAL A 24 -16.93 5.08 -8.41
CA VAL A 24 -15.80 4.21 -8.72
C VAL A 24 -14.53 5.01 -9.05
N PRO A 25 -13.33 4.47 -8.76
CA PRO A 25 -12.09 5.08 -9.20
C PRO A 25 -11.94 4.99 -10.72
N LEU A 26 -11.33 6.03 -11.30
CA LEU A 26 -11.09 6.15 -12.73
C LEU A 26 -9.61 6.44 -13.02
N LEU A 27 -9.12 5.90 -14.14
CA LEU A 27 -7.85 6.23 -14.76
C LEU A 27 -8.04 7.24 -15.91
N GLY A 28 -9.22 7.21 -16.55
CA GLY A 28 -9.64 8.09 -17.63
C GLY A 28 -10.14 9.46 -17.14
N ARG A 29 -10.61 10.30 -18.08
CA ARG A 29 -11.23 11.62 -17.78
C ARG A 29 -12.76 11.55 -17.72
N VAL A 30 -13.35 10.45 -18.16
CA VAL A 30 -14.79 10.21 -18.24
C VAL A 30 -15.04 8.79 -17.75
N CYS A 31 -16.14 8.57 -17.04
CA CYS A 31 -16.63 7.23 -16.72
C CYS A 31 -17.23 6.59 -17.97
N GLU A 32 -16.66 5.47 -18.43
CA GLU A 32 -17.15 4.81 -19.66
C GLU A 32 -18.52 4.11 -19.46
N VAL A 33 -19.02 4.04 -18.22
CA VAL A 33 -20.34 3.49 -17.91
C VAL A 33 -21.44 4.56 -17.90
N CYS A 34 -21.24 5.68 -17.20
CA CYS A 34 -22.28 6.70 -17.05
C CYS A 34 -22.02 8.00 -17.82
N GLY A 35 -20.89 8.12 -18.52
CA GLY A 35 -20.51 9.32 -19.27
C GLY A 35 -20.13 10.54 -18.41
N SER A 36 -20.19 10.44 -17.08
CA SER A 36 -19.86 11.57 -16.20
C SER A 36 -18.37 11.90 -16.25
N LYS A 37 -18.06 13.20 -16.18
CA LYS A 37 -16.69 13.69 -16.07
C LYS A 37 -16.06 13.23 -14.76
N ALA A 38 -14.81 12.79 -14.84
CA ALA A 38 -14.04 12.35 -13.69
C ALA A 38 -13.48 13.54 -12.90
N GLU A 39 -13.49 13.43 -11.57
CA GLU A 39 -12.86 14.39 -10.66
C GLU A 39 -11.45 13.95 -10.28
N GLU A 40 -10.50 14.88 -10.17
CA GLU A 40 -9.14 14.56 -9.75
C GLU A 40 -9.05 14.32 -8.25
N VAL A 41 -8.37 13.24 -7.86
CA VAL A 41 -8.14 12.91 -6.45
C VAL A 41 -6.77 13.41 -6.03
N LYS A 42 -6.72 14.33 -5.06
CA LYS A 42 -5.47 14.84 -4.49
C LYS A 42 -4.88 13.81 -3.52
N LEU A 43 -3.68 13.32 -3.84
CA LEU A 43 -2.94 12.35 -3.02
C LEU A 43 -1.58 12.87 -2.61
N THR A 44 -1.09 12.38 -1.49
CA THR A 44 0.31 12.50 -1.12
C THR A 44 1.17 11.59 -2.04
N PRO A 45 2.28 12.08 -2.62
CA PRO A 45 3.17 11.26 -3.44
C PRO A 45 3.73 10.04 -2.66
N PRO A 46 4.00 8.89 -3.30
CA PRO A 46 4.11 8.71 -4.75
C PRO A 46 2.78 8.68 -5.51
N GLY A 47 1.65 8.58 -4.81
CA GLY A 47 0.31 8.60 -5.41
C GLY A 47 0.05 7.35 -6.24
N ASP A 48 0.41 6.18 -5.69
CA ASP A 48 0.25 4.86 -6.32
C ASP A 48 -0.70 3.95 -5.54
N PRO A 49 -1.97 4.37 -5.35
CA PRO A 49 -2.90 3.64 -4.52
C PRO A 49 -3.18 2.23 -5.06
N ARG A 50 -3.24 1.26 -4.15
CA ARG A 50 -3.77 -0.08 -4.43
C ARG A 50 -5.25 -0.16 -4.10
N LEU A 51 -5.92 -1.14 -4.70
CA LEU A 51 -7.29 -1.53 -4.33
C LEU A 51 -7.31 -2.09 -2.90
N GLY A 52 -8.32 -1.72 -2.12
CA GLY A 52 -8.61 -2.38 -0.84
C GLY A 52 -9.63 -3.49 -1.00
N PHE A 53 -9.41 -4.60 -0.30
CA PHE A 53 -10.32 -5.75 -0.25
C PHE A 53 -11.10 -5.77 1.06
N GLN A 54 -11.99 -6.76 1.24
CA GLN A 54 -12.82 -6.89 2.45
C GLN A 54 -11.99 -6.84 3.73
N TYR A 55 -10.86 -7.57 3.77
CA TYR A 55 -9.94 -7.54 4.90
C TYR A 55 -9.43 -6.12 5.23
N ASP A 56 -9.12 -5.30 4.22
CA ASP A 56 -8.65 -3.93 4.45
C ASP A 56 -9.77 -3.07 5.06
N MET A 57 -11.00 -3.23 4.58
CA MET A 57 -12.16 -2.53 5.14
C MET A 57 -12.42 -2.95 6.58
N ASP A 58 -12.42 -4.25 6.87
CA ASP A 58 -12.61 -4.79 8.23
C ASP A 58 -11.52 -4.29 9.17
N PHE A 59 -10.27 -4.31 8.71
CA PHE A 59 -9.12 -3.82 9.47
C PHE A 59 -9.23 -2.32 9.78
N ILE A 60 -9.61 -1.49 8.81
CA ILE A 60 -9.78 -0.05 9.02
C ILE A 60 -11.01 0.23 9.90
N ASN A 61 -12.13 -0.45 9.67
CA ASN A 61 -13.32 -0.34 10.50
C ASN A 61 -13.02 -0.67 11.96
N LYS A 62 -12.18 -1.69 12.22
CA LYS A 62 -11.73 -2.01 13.58
C LYS A 62 -10.97 -0.84 14.23
N ILE A 63 -10.05 -0.20 13.50
CA ILE A 63 -9.33 0.99 13.99
C ILE A 63 -10.30 2.14 14.28
N LEU A 64 -11.28 2.37 13.39
CA LEU A 64 -12.28 3.42 13.55
C LEU A 64 -13.23 3.14 14.73
N GLU A 65 -13.60 1.89 14.97
CA GLU A 65 -14.41 1.47 16.11
C GLU A 65 -13.63 1.64 17.43
N GLU A 66 -12.37 1.21 17.47
CA GLU A 66 -11.52 1.35 18.65
C GLU A 66 -11.32 2.83 19.03
N GLU A 67 -11.01 3.68 18.05
CA GLU A 67 -10.65 5.09 18.28
C GLU A 67 -11.86 6.04 18.35
N PHE A 68 -12.97 5.78 17.62
CA PHE A 68 -14.13 6.68 17.53
C PHE A 68 -15.48 6.02 17.86
N GLY A 69 -15.52 4.70 18.05
CA GLY A 69 -16.74 3.96 18.37
C GLY A 69 -17.67 3.69 17.17
N ALA A 70 -17.30 4.13 15.97
CA ALA A 70 -18.12 3.96 14.77
C ALA A 70 -17.84 2.62 14.08
N LYS A 71 -18.92 1.91 13.72
CA LYS A 71 -18.87 0.58 13.08
C LYS A 71 -19.23 0.64 11.60
N ASN A 72 -18.72 -0.31 10.82
CA ASN A 72 -19.13 -0.56 9.43
C ASN A 72 -19.12 0.70 8.54
N VAL A 73 -18.13 1.57 8.75
CA VAL A 73 -18.02 2.89 8.11
C VAL A 73 -17.73 2.75 6.61
N LEU A 74 -16.92 1.74 6.25
CA LEU A 74 -16.47 1.49 4.88
C LEU A 74 -17.26 0.43 4.12
N ASN A 75 -18.25 -0.22 4.76
CA ASN A 75 -18.95 -1.36 4.16
C ASN A 75 -19.69 -0.95 2.89
N GLY A 76 -19.57 -1.77 1.85
CA GLY A 76 -20.19 -1.52 0.55
C GLY A 76 -19.57 -0.36 -0.22
N LYS A 77 -18.37 0.13 0.14
CA LYS A 77 -17.64 1.16 -0.61
C LYS A 77 -16.41 0.59 -1.29
N ILE A 78 -16.04 1.14 -2.46
CA ILE A 78 -14.69 0.92 -3.00
C ILE A 78 -13.73 1.83 -2.25
N ILE A 79 -12.71 1.24 -1.64
CA ILE A 79 -11.64 1.99 -0.99
C ILE A 79 -10.32 1.77 -1.73
N LEU A 80 -9.46 2.79 -1.71
CA LEU A 80 -8.07 2.67 -2.13
C LEU A 80 -7.12 3.04 -1.00
N LEU A 81 -5.97 2.37 -0.94
CA LEU A 81 -4.93 2.63 0.05
C LEU A 81 -3.70 3.19 -0.66
N ASN A 82 -3.38 4.47 -0.39
CA ASN A 82 -2.18 5.12 -0.90
C ASN A 82 -1.11 5.16 0.18
N LYS A 83 -0.05 4.36 0.02
CA LYS A 83 1.09 4.35 0.93
C LYS A 83 1.83 5.68 0.85
N ILE A 84 2.07 6.32 2.00
CA ILE A 84 2.78 7.61 2.06
C ILE A 84 4.19 7.41 2.62
N PRO A 85 5.17 8.23 2.18
CA PRO A 85 6.49 8.24 2.78
C PRO A 85 6.43 8.79 4.20
N GLY A 86 7.16 8.17 5.11
CA GLY A 86 7.24 8.55 6.52
C GLY A 86 8.19 7.65 7.28
N ASN A 87 8.46 8.01 8.54
CA ASN A 87 9.18 7.13 9.47
C ASN A 87 8.32 5.93 9.86
N GLU A 88 7.02 6.16 10.01
CA GLU A 88 6.01 5.15 10.30
C GLU A 88 5.37 4.66 9.00
N GLU A 89 4.98 3.40 8.98
CA GLU A 89 4.15 2.88 7.90
C GLU A 89 2.77 3.55 7.95
N ALA A 90 2.40 4.24 6.87
CA ALA A 90 1.14 4.97 6.82
C ALA A 90 0.46 4.89 5.45
N TYR A 91 -0.87 4.96 5.47
CA TYR A 91 -1.72 4.93 4.29
C TYR A 91 -2.76 6.04 4.37
N GLU A 92 -2.88 6.82 3.30
CA GLU A 92 -4.10 7.57 3.01
C GLU A 92 -5.17 6.58 2.54
N ILE A 93 -6.36 6.67 3.14
CA ILE A 93 -7.55 5.89 2.77
C ILE A 93 -8.46 6.77 1.91
N ILE A 94 -8.58 6.41 0.64
CA ILE A 94 -9.42 7.11 -0.33
C ILE A 94 -10.77 6.43 -0.34
N VAL A 95 -11.81 7.23 -0.13
CA VAL A 95 -13.21 6.81 -0.14
C VAL A 95 -14.01 7.92 -0.82
N ASP A 96 -14.97 7.56 -1.68
CA ASP A 96 -15.82 8.53 -2.38
C ASP A 96 -15.03 9.59 -3.18
N GLY A 97 -13.84 9.25 -3.67
CA GLY A 97 -13.01 10.16 -4.48
C GLY A 97 -12.22 11.19 -3.69
N GLU A 98 -12.04 11.00 -2.38
CA GLU A 98 -11.21 11.86 -1.55
C GLU A 98 -10.51 11.06 -0.45
N VAL A 99 -9.41 11.60 0.07
CA VAL A 99 -8.76 11.01 1.25
C VAL A 99 -9.58 11.36 2.48
N LYS A 100 -10.19 10.37 3.14
CA LYS A 100 -11.00 10.59 4.35
C LYS A 100 -10.25 10.30 5.64
N TYR A 101 -9.32 9.34 5.58
CA TYR A 101 -8.55 8.88 6.74
C TYR A 101 -7.07 8.76 6.37
N LEU A 102 -6.21 8.90 7.37
CA LEU A 102 -4.81 8.48 7.29
C LEU A 102 -4.57 7.52 8.44
N ILE A 103 -4.33 6.25 8.14
CA ILE A 103 -3.94 5.26 9.14
C ILE A 103 -2.41 5.16 9.19
N TYR A 104 -1.86 4.95 10.37
CA TYR A 104 -0.42 4.81 10.57
C TYR A 104 -0.12 3.85 11.71
N PHE A 105 1.01 3.16 11.63
CA PHE A 105 1.47 2.26 12.69
C PHE A 105 2.34 3.04 13.69
N ASP A 106 1.82 3.22 14.91
CA ASP A 106 2.56 3.77 16.05
C ASP A 106 3.48 2.66 16.58
N GLU A 107 4.78 2.76 16.24
CA GLU A 107 5.78 1.73 16.59
C GLU A 107 6.01 1.61 18.10
N ASP A 108 5.85 2.71 18.86
CA ASP A 108 6.04 2.71 20.31
C ASP A 108 4.89 1.99 21.03
N LYS A 109 3.67 2.16 20.52
CA LYS A 109 2.46 1.51 21.05
C LYS A 109 2.14 0.17 20.37
N GLU A 110 2.93 -0.23 19.38
CA GLU A 110 2.70 -1.38 18.49
C GLU A 110 1.26 -1.47 17.95
N LYS A 111 0.64 -0.33 17.65
CA LYS A 111 -0.78 -0.26 17.26
C LYS A 111 -1.02 0.65 16.06
N TRP A 112 -2.06 0.35 15.31
CA TRP A 112 -2.51 1.23 14.24
C TRP A 112 -3.39 2.35 14.81
N LYS A 113 -3.10 3.58 14.43
CA LYS A 113 -3.89 4.77 14.75
C LYS A 113 -4.44 5.40 13.47
N VAL A 114 -5.39 6.30 13.64
CA VAL A 114 -5.99 7.06 12.54
C VAL A 114 -5.90 8.57 12.78
N LYS A 115 -5.76 9.32 11.69
CA LYS A 115 -5.93 10.77 11.62
C LYS A 115 -7.09 11.05 10.66
N LEU A 116 -8.03 11.88 11.08
CA LEU A 116 -9.22 12.20 10.29
C LEU A 116 -8.96 13.33 9.31
N LYS A 117 -9.71 13.34 8.21
CA LYS A 117 -10.06 14.55 7.46
C LYS A 117 -11.53 14.88 7.70
N LEU A 118 -11.93 16.10 7.33
CA LEU A 118 -13.25 16.64 7.63
C LEU A 118 -14.41 15.71 7.21
N ASN A 119 -14.42 15.23 5.97
CA ASN A 119 -15.48 14.36 5.47
C ASN A 119 -15.40 12.92 6.03
N GLY A 120 -14.22 12.48 6.50
CA GLY A 120 -14.09 11.26 7.28
C GLY A 120 -14.73 11.38 8.66
N ALA A 121 -14.60 12.54 9.31
CA ALA A 121 -15.32 12.80 10.57
C ALA A 121 -16.84 12.87 10.36
N LYS A 122 -17.31 13.43 9.24
CA LYS A 122 -18.74 13.40 8.87
C LYS A 122 -19.26 11.97 8.72
N ASP A 123 -18.54 11.11 7.99
CA ASP A 123 -18.85 9.67 7.88
C ASP A 123 -18.94 8.99 9.25
N LEU A 124 -18.00 9.30 10.15
CA LEU A 124 -17.98 8.72 11.50
C LEU A 124 -19.18 9.14 12.34
N MET A 125 -19.52 10.44 12.35
CA MET A 125 -20.68 10.95 13.08
C MET A 125 -21.99 10.38 12.53
N GLU A 126 -22.13 10.24 11.21
CA GLU A 126 -23.29 9.59 10.58
C GLU A 126 -23.42 8.10 10.98
N LYS A 127 -22.29 7.45 11.28
CA LYS A 127 -22.22 6.06 11.76
C LYS A 127 -22.22 5.94 13.29
N GLY A 128 -22.60 6.99 14.01
CA GLY A 128 -22.79 6.96 15.46
C GLY A 128 -21.49 6.93 16.25
N ALA A 129 -20.44 7.62 15.79
CA ALA A 129 -19.26 7.88 16.61
C ALA A 129 -19.65 8.56 17.93
N TYR A 130 -19.04 8.12 19.03
CA TYR A 130 -19.35 8.61 20.39
C TYR A 130 -18.09 8.87 21.23
N LYS A 131 -16.90 8.69 20.65
CA LYS A 131 -15.58 8.84 21.28
C LYS A 131 -14.82 9.99 20.67
N LYS A 132 -13.96 10.62 21.46
CA LYS A 132 -13.06 11.71 21.05
C LYS A 132 -13.75 12.90 20.37
N ILE A 133 -14.88 13.34 20.92
CA ILE A 133 -15.70 14.45 20.40
C ILE A 133 -15.57 15.66 21.31
N ILE A 134 -15.39 16.84 20.72
CA ILE A 134 -15.41 18.14 21.41
C ILE A 134 -16.48 19.02 20.77
N LYS A 135 -17.46 19.42 21.57
CA LYS A 135 -18.52 20.37 21.21
C LYS A 135 -18.08 21.79 21.54
N ILE A 136 -18.13 22.68 20.55
CA ILE A 136 -17.73 24.08 20.70
C ILE A 136 -18.93 25.01 20.51
N LYS A 137 -18.84 26.19 21.13
CA LYS A 137 -19.86 27.23 20.99
C LYS A 137 -19.97 27.74 19.56
N ASN A 138 -21.16 28.15 19.14
CA ASN A 138 -21.40 28.64 17.77
C ASN A 138 -20.58 29.91 17.42
N ASP A 139 -20.32 30.79 18.38
CA ASP A 139 -19.46 31.97 18.19
C ASP A 139 -17.99 31.59 17.91
N VAL A 140 -17.52 30.50 18.51
CA VAL A 140 -16.19 29.93 18.26
C VAL A 140 -16.12 29.32 16.86
N VAL A 141 -17.20 28.71 16.37
CA VAL A 141 -17.29 28.19 15.01
C VAL A 141 -17.06 29.32 14.00
N GLU A 142 -17.79 30.43 14.14
CA GLU A 142 -17.66 31.59 13.26
C GLU A 142 -16.25 32.23 13.32
N PHE A 143 -15.64 32.25 14.50
CA PHE A 143 -14.25 32.70 14.65
C PHE A 143 -13.25 31.79 13.89
N LEU A 144 -13.39 30.47 14.01
CA LEU A 144 -12.48 29.49 13.40
C LEU A 144 -12.68 29.34 11.89
N LYS A 145 -13.87 29.60 11.34
CA LYS A 145 -14.09 29.69 9.88
C LYS A 145 -13.19 30.74 9.25
N ASN A 146 -13.05 31.88 9.92
CA ASN A 146 -12.33 33.05 9.41
C ASN A 146 -10.83 33.05 9.73
N ARG A 147 -10.38 32.21 10.68
CA ARG A 147 -8.98 32.18 11.13
C ARG A 147 -8.52 30.76 11.41
N LYS A 148 -7.34 30.39 10.88
CA LYS A 148 -6.63 29.20 11.35
C LYS A 148 -6.29 29.39 12.83
N GLY A 149 -6.89 28.57 13.67
CA GLY A 149 -6.81 28.73 15.11
C GLY A 149 -6.69 27.42 15.86
N SER A 150 -6.85 27.52 17.16
CA SER A 150 -6.93 26.38 18.07
C SER A 150 -8.23 26.52 18.86
N VAL A 151 -8.85 25.40 19.23
CA VAL A 151 -9.95 25.44 20.19
C VAL A 151 -9.34 25.70 21.56
N LEU A 152 -9.80 26.77 22.19
CA LEU A 152 -9.42 27.13 23.55
C LEU A 152 -10.48 26.66 24.53
N ARG A 153 -10.08 26.35 25.76
CA ARG A 153 -10.97 25.85 26.81
C ARG A 153 -12.27 26.64 27.01
N PRO A 154 -12.28 28.00 27.02
CA PRO A 154 -13.51 28.77 27.23
C PRO A 154 -14.57 28.61 26.12
N GLY A 155 -14.14 28.10 24.96
CA GLY A 155 -14.99 27.87 23.80
C GLY A 155 -15.63 26.48 23.75
N ILE A 156 -15.31 25.59 24.68
CA ILE A 156 -15.82 24.22 24.73
C ILE A 156 -17.08 24.17 25.60
N VAL A 157 -18.14 23.55 25.06
CA VAL A 157 -19.43 23.31 25.73
C VAL A 157 -19.40 21.94 26.42
N GLU A 158 -19.07 20.91 25.66
CA GLU A 158 -19.03 19.51 26.09
C GLU A 158 -17.86 18.79 25.42
N PHE A 159 -17.39 17.69 26.02
CA PHE A 159 -16.36 16.83 25.45
C PHE A 159 -16.50 15.43 26.02
N THR A 160 -16.02 14.43 25.28
CA THR A 160 -16.00 13.04 25.74
C THR A 160 -14.83 12.79 26.71
N ASP A 161 -15.01 11.88 27.65
CA ASP A 161 -14.04 11.61 28.73
C ASP A 161 -12.88 10.70 28.32
N ASP A 162 -12.87 10.21 27.08
CA ASP A 162 -11.89 9.28 26.52
C ASP A 162 -10.76 9.95 25.70
N ILE A 163 -10.67 11.28 25.75
CA ILE A 163 -9.66 12.04 24.99
C ILE A 163 -8.31 12.00 25.71
N GLU A 164 -7.29 11.48 25.04
CA GLU A 164 -5.89 11.53 25.50
C GLU A 164 -5.08 12.58 24.74
N GLU A 165 -3.96 13.01 25.32
CA GLU A 165 -3.02 13.88 24.62
C GLU A 165 -2.55 13.24 23.30
N LYS A 166 -2.52 14.02 22.21
CA LYS A 166 -2.15 13.61 20.84
C LYS A 166 -3.16 12.68 20.15
N ASP A 167 -4.37 12.57 20.69
CA ASP A 167 -5.47 11.98 19.94
C ASP A 167 -6.02 12.92 18.88
N ASP A 168 -6.51 12.31 17.80
CA ASP A 168 -7.29 13.04 16.82
C ASP A 168 -8.72 13.13 17.32
N VAL A 169 -9.32 14.32 17.23
CA VAL A 169 -10.65 14.61 17.77
C VAL A 169 -11.57 15.17 16.70
N ILE A 170 -12.86 14.85 16.82
CA ILE A 170 -13.94 15.44 16.03
C ILE A 170 -14.42 16.70 16.75
N ILE A 171 -14.51 17.82 16.04
CA ILE A 171 -15.04 19.07 16.55
C ILE A 171 -16.44 19.25 15.98
N VAL A 172 -17.44 19.38 16.87
CA VAL A 172 -18.83 19.61 16.52
C VAL A 172 -19.35 20.96 17.03
N ASP A 173 -20.33 21.53 16.35
CA ASP A 173 -21.08 22.68 16.85
C ASP A 173 -22.12 22.29 17.90
N GLU A 174 -22.88 23.25 18.41
CA GLU A 174 -23.94 23.02 19.41
C GLU A 174 -25.09 22.14 18.87
N ASN A 175 -25.18 21.92 17.56
CA ASN A 175 -26.16 21.05 16.90
C ASN A 175 -25.56 19.69 16.49
N ASP A 176 -24.42 19.31 17.07
CA ASP A 176 -23.67 18.07 16.79
C ASP A 176 -23.20 17.92 15.33
N ARG A 177 -23.13 19.04 14.58
CA ARG A 177 -22.63 19.03 13.20
C ARG A 177 -21.12 19.10 13.20
N VAL A 178 -20.46 18.24 12.41
CA VAL A 178 -19.00 18.28 12.25
C VAL A 178 -18.57 19.60 11.62
N VAL A 179 -17.83 20.40 12.38
CA VAL A 179 -17.25 21.68 11.94
C VAL A 179 -15.74 21.59 11.75
N GLY A 180 -15.08 20.59 12.35
CA GLY A 180 -13.64 20.45 12.21
C GLY A 180 -13.09 19.15 12.75
N VAL A 181 -11.79 18.98 12.56
CA VAL A 181 -10.98 17.92 13.19
C VAL A 181 -9.65 18.51 13.63
N GLY A 182 -9.06 17.95 14.67
CA GLY A 182 -7.80 18.45 15.20
C GLY A 182 -7.07 17.46 16.08
N LEU A 183 -5.91 17.88 16.58
CA LEU A 183 -5.11 17.13 17.53
C LEU A 183 -5.36 17.67 18.94
N ALA A 184 -5.79 16.82 19.87
CA ALA A 184 -5.84 17.13 21.29
C ALA A 184 -4.41 17.42 21.80
N VAL A 185 -4.24 18.54 22.50
CA VAL A 185 -2.96 18.91 23.12
C VAL A 185 -2.95 18.70 24.64
N VAL A 186 -4.09 18.30 25.19
CA VAL A 186 -4.29 17.92 26.59
C VAL A 186 -5.33 16.80 26.68
N SER A 187 -5.38 16.07 27.79
CA SER A 187 -6.36 15.00 28.03
C SER A 187 -7.74 15.54 28.45
N SER A 188 -8.78 14.71 28.43
CA SER A 188 -10.11 15.03 28.97
C SER A 188 -10.04 15.45 30.45
N GLU A 189 -9.13 14.84 31.23
CA GLU A 189 -8.91 15.17 32.63
C GLU A 189 -8.30 16.57 32.81
N ASP A 190 -7.34 16.94 31.96
CA ASP A 190 -6.79 18.30 31.96
C ASP A 190 -7.84 19.34 31.55
N ILE A 191 -8.71 19.03 30.58
CA ILE A 191 -9.79 19.92 30.14
C ILE A 191 -10.74 20.21 31.30
N LYS A 192 -11.08 19.21 32.15
CA LYS A 192 -11.93 19.43 33.33
C LYS A 192 -11.31 20.42 34.31
N ASN A 193 -9.99 20.35 34.50
CA ASN A 193 -9.26 21.08 35.53
C ASN A 193 -8.71 22.44 35.07
N MET A 194 -8.78 22.75 33.78
CA MET A 194 -8.30 24.04 33.23
C MET A 194 -9.46 25.02 33.00
N GLU A 195 -9.22 26.30 33.30
CA GLU A 195 -10.15 27.40 32.97
C GLU A 195 -9.84 28.05 31.61
N LYS A 196 -8.55 28.09 31.26
CA LYS A 196 -8.03 28.71 30.03
C LYS A 196 -6.88 27.90 29.47
N GLY A 197 -6.64 28.07 28.16
CA GLY A 197 -5.54 27.41 27.47
C GLY A 197 -6.00 26.70 26.22
N LYS A 198 -5.03 26.17 25.47
CA LYS A 198 -5.26 25.47 24.22
C LYS A 198 -5.66 24.03 24.49
N VAL A 199 -6.72 23.56 23.83
CA VAL A 199 -7.23 22.19 23.95
C VAL A 199 -7.06 21.40 22.66
N VAL A 200 -7.37 22.02 21.52
CA VAL A 200 -7.24 21.36 20.21
C VAL A 200 -6.44 22.22 19.25
N LYS A 201 -5.40 21.65 18.63
CA LYS A 201 -4.78 22.22 17.44
C LYS A 201 -5.60 21.80 16.21
N VAL A 202 -6.44 22.70 15.70
CA VAL A 202 -7.31 22.44 14.54
C VAL A 202 -6.46 22.15 13.30
N ARG A 203 -6.75 21.05 12.60
CA ARG A 203 -6.07 20.64 11.36
C ARG A 203 -6.92 20.96 10.13
N PHE A 204 -8.21 20.63 10.16
CA PHE A 204 -9.17 20.95 9.12
C PHE A 204 -10.44 21.55 9.75
N PHE A 205 -11.03 22.52 9.08
CA PHE A 205 -12.24 23.21 9.52
C PHE A 205 -13.12 23.49 8.30
N ILE A 206 -14.44 23.50 8.47
CA ILE A 206 -15.39 23.87 7.42
C ILE A 206 -15.08 25.28 6.91
N LYS A 207 -15.23 25.50 5.60
CA LYS A 207 -15.10 26.83 5.00
C LYS A 207 -16.48 27.44 4.75
N ASP A 208 -17.35 26.67 4.13
CA ASP A 208 -18.72 27.04 3.78
C ASP A 208 -19.69 25.91 4.16
N ASN A 209 -21.00 26.14 4.02
CA ASN A 209 -22.02 25.09 4.09
C ASN A 209 -21.92 24.19 2.85
N GLU A 210 -20.83 23.43 2.75
CA GLU A 210 -20.66 22.40 1.73
C GLU A 210 -21.64 21.26 2.03
N ASP A 211 -22.60 21.05 1.12
CA ASP A 211 -23.48 19.89 1.10
C ASP A 211 -22.65 18.61 0.93
N TYR A 212 -22.28 18.03 2.06
CA TYR A 212 -21.64 16.73 2.10
C TYR A 212 -22.70 15.65 1.85
N LYS A 213 -22.47 14.81 0.84
CA LYS A 213 -23.28 13.61 0.56
C LYS A 213 -22.37 12.39 0.47
N PRO A 214 -22.60 11.35 1.27
CA PRO A 214 -21.90 10.07 1.11
C PRO A 214 -22.05 9.54 -0.32
N GLY A 215 -21.02 8.86 -0.80
CA GLY A 215 -21.07 8.21 -2.12
C GLY A 215 -22.00 6.99 -2.14
N LYS A 216 -22.26 6.47 -3.34
CA LYS A 216 -23.03 5.22 -3.55
C LYS A 216 -22.43 4.07 -2.73
N ILE A 217 -23.32 3.33 -2.05
CA ILE A 217 -23.03 2.06 -1.37
C ILE A 217 -23.49 0.93 -2.29
N TYR A 218 -22.69 -0.13 -2.40
CA TYR A 218 -22.97 -1.34 -3.15
C TYR A 218 -23.35 -2.48 -2.22
N ASP A 219 -24.21 -3.38 -2.70
CA ASP A 219 -24.63 -4.56 -1.94
C ASP A 219 -23.49 -5.57 -1.75
N ASN A 220 -22.60 -5.65 -2.75
CA ASN A 220 -21.43 -6.51 -2.70
C ASN A 220 -20.23 -5.88 -3.43
N LEU A 221 -19.03 -6.29 -3.03
CA LEU A 221 -17.78 -5.72 -3.55
C LEU A 221 -17.45 -6.19 -4.97
N GLU A 222 -17.91 -7.38 -5.36
CA GLU A 222 -17.68 -7.94 -6.69
C GLU A 222 -18.37 -7.11 -7.77
N GLU A 223 -19.64 -6.76 -7.59
CA GLU A 223 -20.39 -5.87 -8.48
C GLU A 223 -19.74 -4.48 -8.58
N ALA A 224 -19.27 -3.96 -7.44
CA ALA A 224 -18.57 -2.68 -7.41
C ALA A 224 -17.27 -2.72 -8.24
N PHE A 225 -16.51 -3.82 -8.14
CA PHE A 225 -15.29 -4.03 -8.91
C PHE A 225 -15.58 -4.25 -10.41
N ASP A 226 -16.63 -4.99 -10.76
CA ASP A 226 -17.04 -5.17 -12.15
C ASP A 226 -17.49 -3.83 -12.78
N LEU A 227 -18.19 -2.99 -12.03
CA LEU A 227 -18.54 -1.64 -12.46
C LEU A 227 -17.28 -0.78 -12.66
N MET A 228 -16.31 -0.86 -11.74
CA MET A 228 -15.02 -0.17 -11.86
C MET A 228 -14.25 -0.64 -13.09
N VAL A 229 -14.23 -1.94 -13.40
CA VAL A 229 -13.57 -2.50 -14.58
C VAL A 229 -14.19 -1.92 -15.85
N ARG A 230 -15.52 -2.00 -16.00
CA ARG A 230 -16.24 -1.44 -17.15
C ARG A 230 -16.05 0.07 -17.29
N ALA A 231 -16.02 0.80 -16.18
CA ALA A 231 -15.84 2.25 -16.19
C ALA A 231 -14.44 2.70 -16.68
N ASN A 232 -13.48 1.77 -16.77
CA ASN A 232 -12.09 2.02 -17.17
C ASN A 232 -11.66 1.21 -18.41
N GLU A 233 -12.59 0.55 -19.12
CA GLU A 233 -12.30 -0.43 -20.16
C GLU A 233 -11.37 0.11 -21.26
N GLY A 234 -11.76 1.21 -21.93
CA GLY A 234 -10.98 1.82 -23.00
C GLY A 234 -9.60 2.32 -22.56
N VAL A 235 -9.47 2.78 -21.31
CA VAL A 235 -8.15 3.14 -20.75
C VAL A 235 -7.27 1.90 -20.63
N ILE A 236 -7.80 0.81 -20.06
CA ILE A 236 -7.03 -0.43 -19.86
C ILE A 236 -6.67 -1.07 -21.21
N ASP A 237 -7.57 -1.07 -22.19
CA ASP A 237 -7.30 -1.52 -23.57
C ASP A 237 -6.12 -0.79 -24.19
N ASN A 238 -6.06 0.54 -24.02
CA ASN A 238 -4.95 1.32 -24.53
C ASN A 238 -3.62 0.97 -23.83
N TYR A 239 -3.64 0.77 -22.51
CA TYR A 239 -2.44 0.37 -21.76
C TYR A 239 -1.96 -1.03 -22.14
N GLU A 240 -2.87 -1.98 -22.31
CA GLU A 240 -2.59 -3.33 -22.81
C GLU A 240 -1.98 -3.29 -24.20
N ARG A 241 -2.61 -2.60 -25.16
CA ARG A 241 -2.11 -2.47 -26.54
C ARG A 241 -0.70 -1.90 -26.58
N ASN A 242 -0.44 -0.87 -25.78
CA ASN A 242 0.89 -0.24 -25.68
C ASN A 242 1.94 -1.19 -25.07
N ALA A 243 1.56 -2.00 -24.07
CA ALA A 243 2.47 -2.96 -23.45
C ALA A 243 2.78 -4.14 -24.39
N ILE A 244 1.77 -4.69 -25.07
CA ILE A 244 1.93 -5.73 -26.09
C ILE A 244 2.81 -5.22 -27.24
N GLY A 245 2.53 -4.01 -27.75
CA GLY A 245 3.36 -3.38 -28.79
C GLY A 245 4.81 -3.18 -28.35
N PHE A 246 5.04 -2.77 -27.10
CA PHE A 246 6.39 -2.68 -26.54
C PHE A 246 7.09 -4.04 -26.48
N ILE A 247 6.41 -5.09 -26.04
CA ILE A 247 6.96 -6.46 -25.97
C ILE A 247 7.38 -6.92 -27.37
N LYS A 248 6.47 -6.85 -28.35
CA LYS A 248 6.74 -7.24 -29.74
C LYS A 248 7.91 -6.48 -30.34
N ASN A 249 7.91 -5.15 -30.25
CA ASN A 249 8.99 -4.32 -30.79
C ASN A 249 10.34 -4.58 -30.11
N THR A 250 10.34 -4.86 -28.80
CA THR A 250 11.56 -5.16 -28.05
C THR A 250 12.12 -6.52 -28.45
N TYR A 251 11.25 -7.53 -28.57
CA TYR A 251 11.61 -8.85 -29.05
C TYR A 251 12.21 -8.81 -30.47
N GLU A 252 11.54 -8.15 -31.42
CA GLU A 252 12.02 -8.00 -32.80
C GLU A 252 13.35 -7.25 -32.92
N LYS A 253 13.59 -6.30 -32.01
CA LYS A 253 14.84 -5.52 -31.99
C LYS A 253 16.01 -6.30 -31.39
N ILE A 254 15.78 -7.04 -30.31
CA ILE A 254 16.86 -7.72 -29.56
C ILE A 254 17.16 -9.10 -30.15
N LYS A 255 16.15 -9.82 -30.65
CA LYS A 255 16.27 -11.16 -31.26
C LYS A 255 17.10 -12.15 -30.44
N LYS A 256 16.76 -12.25 -29.16
CA LYS A 256 17.36 -13.21 -28.20
C LYS A 256 16.28 -14.10 -27.60
N PRO A 257 16.64 -15.28 -27.05
CA PRO A 257 15.70 -16.11 -26.29
C PRO A 257 14.97 -15.29 -25.24
N VAL A 258 13.68 -15.58 -25.04
CA VAL A 258 12.80 -14.82 -24.16
C VAL A 258 12.51 -15.60 -22.90
N MET A 259 12.64 -14.91 -21.77
CA MET A 259 12.13 -15.39 -20.49
C MET A 259 11.24 -14.35 -19.81
N VAL A 260 10.34 -14.81 -18.94
CA VAL A 260 9.56 -13.97 -18.02
C VAL A 260 9.97 -14.29 -16.59
N ALA A 261 10.38 -13.27 -15.84
CA ALA A 261 10.63 -13.40 -14.40
C ALA A 261 9.30 -13.29 -13.63
N PHE A 262 8.72 -14.43 -13.29
CA PHE A 262 7.46 -14.52 -12.55
C PHE A 262 7.74 -14.76 -11.06
N SER A 263 7.19 -13.90 -10.18
CA SER A 263 7.49 -13.95 -8.74
C SER A 263 6.28 -14.33 -7.87
N GLY A 264 5.14 -14.72 -8.47
CA GLY A 264 3.87 -14.87 -7.76
C GLY A 264 3.22 -13.55 -7.33
N GLY A 265 3.78 -12.40 -7.75
CA GLY A 265 3.25 -11.08 -7.46
C GLY A 265 2.36 -10.53 -8.59
N LYS A 266 1.44 -9.61 -8.25
CA LYS A 266 0.48 -8.99 -9.19
C LYS A 266 1.16 -8.37 -10.42
N ASP A 267 2.27 -7.67 -10.22
CA ASP A 267 3.00 -6.96 -11.26
C ASP A 267 3.68 -7.95 -12.24
N SER A 268 4.24 -9.04 -11.70
CA SER A 268 4.82 -10.12 -12.49
C SER A 268 3.77 -10.95 -13.23
N LEU A 269 2.57 -11.12 -12.65
CA LEU A 269 1.45 -11.80 -13.29
C LEU A 269 0.94 -11.01 -14.50
N VAL A 270 0.73 -9.70 -14.37
CA VAL A 270 0.36 -8.86 -15.53
C VAL A 270 1.43 -8.94 -16.63
N THR A 271 2.71 -8.89 -16.26
CA THR A 271 3.81 -9.00 -17.21
C THR A 271 3.80 -10.34 -17.94
N LEU A 272 3.54 -11.45 -17.22
CA LEU A 272 3.38 -12.78 -17.81
C LEU A 272 2.22 -12.80 -18.80
N ILE A 273 1.01 -12.38 -18.40
CA ILE A 273 -0.17 -12.38 -19.26
C ILE A 273 0.09 -11.58 -20.55
N LEU A 274 0.63 -10.37 -20.42
CA LEU A 274 0.93 -9.51 -21.57
C LEU A 274 1.97 -10.15 -22.49
N THR A 275 2.96 -10.85 -21.94
CA THR A 275 3.99 -11.53 -22.74
C THR A 275 3.41 -12.74 -23.47
N LEU A 276 2.58 -13.54 -22.81
CA LEU A 276 1.86 -14.66 -23.43
C LEU A 276 0.95 -14.19 -24.57
N LYS A 277 0.21 -13.09 -24.37
CA LYS A 277 -0.62 -12.47 -25.43
C LYS A 277 0.22 -11.93 -26.60
N ALA A 278 1.44 -11.47 -26.32
CA ALA A 278 2.30 -10.87 -27.33
C ALA A 278 3.10 -11.89 -28.16
N LEU A 279 3.64 -12.92 -27.52
CA LEU A 279 4.64 -13.84 -28.10
C LEU A 279 4.20 -15.31 -28.11
N GLY A 280 3.08 -15.66 -27.46
CA GLY A 280 2.64 -17.04 -27.30
C GLY A 280 3.24 -17.72 -26.06
N LYS A 281 3.08 -19.05 -25.98
CA LYS A 281 3.47 -19.86 -24.81
C LYS A 281 4.88 -20.46 -24.90
N ASP A 282 5.53 -20.34 -26.05
CA ASP A 282 6.89 -20.86 -26.29
C ASP A 282 7.94 -19.86 -25.76
N ILE A 283 7.91 -19.65 -24.44
CA ILE A 283 8.79 -18.77 -23.69
C ILE A 283 9.11 -19.40 -22.34
N ASP A 284 10.31 -19.15 -21.82
CA ASP A 284 10.65 -19.63 -20.48
C ASP A 284 9.98 -18.76 -19.41
N VAL A 285 9.23 -19.37 -18.49
CA VAL A 285 8.66 -18.68 -17.33
C VAL A 285 9.39 -19.17 -16.09
N VAL A 286 10.10 -18.27 -15.42
CA VAL A 286 11.02 -18.62 -14.34
C VAL A 286 10.48 -18.08 -13.01
N PHE A 287 10.34 -18.98 -12.03
CA PHE A 287 10.04 -18.66 -10.64
C PHE A 287 11.21 -19.07 -9.74
N ILE A 288 11.61 -18.19 -8.83
CA ILE A 288 12.69 -18.45 -7.88
C ILE A 288 12.06 -18.70 -6.51
N ASP A 289 12.07 -19.95 -6.08
CA ASP A 289 11.65 -20.37 -4.76
C ASP A 289 12.82 -20.18 -3.78
N THR A 290 12.71 -19.15 -2.94
CA THR A 290 13.73 -18.83 -1.94
C THR A 290 13.74 -19.76 -0.73
N GLY A 291 12.74 -20.66 -0.60
CA GLY A 291 12.46 -21.38 0.64
C GLY A 291 11.88 -20.50 1.75
N LEU A 292 11.59 -19.22 1.45
CA LEU A 292 10.99 -18.24 2.36
C LEU A 292 9.69 -17.64 1.81
N GLU A 293 9.14 -18.23 0.75
CA GLU A 293 7.86 -17.81 0.20
C GLU A 293 6.71 -18.26 1.11
N PHE A 294 5.59 -17.54 1.05
CA PHE A 294 4.37 -18.00 1.68
C PHE A 294 3.80 -19.21 0.94
N GLU A 295 3.11 -20.10 1.65
CA GLU A 295 2.40 -21.23 1.04
C GLU A 295 1.38 -20.75 -0.01
N GLU A 296 0.66 -19.65 0.28
CA GLU A 296 -0.25 -19.03 -0.68
C GLU A 296 0.46 -18.56 -1.97
N THR A 297 1.74 -18.21 -1.89
CA THR A 297 2.54 -17.85 -3.08
C THR A 297 2.87 -19.07 -3.91
N LEU A 298 3.30 -20.17 -3.28
CA LEU A 298 3.59 -21.42 -3.98
C LEU A 298 2.33 -21.97 -4.65
N LYS A 299 1.19 -21.99 -3.93
CA LYS A 299 -0.11 -22.37 -4.49
C LYS A 299 -0.52 -21.48 -5.66
N ASN A 300 -0.32 -20.16 -5.53
CA ASN A 300 -0.63 -19.24 -6.63
C ASN A 300 0.20 -19.53 -7.89
N VAL A 301 1.48 -19.88 -7.73
CA VAL A 301 2.34 -20.26 -8.86
C VAL A 301 1.79 -21.48 -9.60
N GLU A 302 1.33 -22.50 -8.87
CA GLU A 302 0.67 -23.68 -9.44
C GLU A 302 -0.65 -23.34 -10.13
N ASP A 303 -1.47 -22.48 -9.53
CA ASP A 303 -2.73 -22.05 -10.11
C ASP A 303 -2.54 -21.25 -11.40
N VAL A 304 -1.52 -20.39 -11.47
CA VAL A 304 -1.12 -19.65 -12.68
C VAL A 304 -0.62 -20.62 -13.77
N GLU A 305 0.23 -21.58 -13.41
CA GLU A 305 0.73 -22.62 -14.32
C GLU A 305 -0.41 -23.39 -14.99
N ARG A 306 -1.37 -23.84 -14.16
CA ARG A 306 -2.57 -24.57 -14.60
C ARG A 306 -3.50 -23.70 -15.44
N HIS A 307 -3.80 -22.48 -14.99
CA HIS A 307 -4.76 -21.59 -15.65
C HIS A 307 -4.31 -21.18 -17.06
N TYR A 308 -3.02 -20.87 -17.24
CA TYR A 308 -2.50 -20.48 -18.55
C TYR A 308 -1.98 -21.66 -19.37
N GLY A 309 -1.91 -22.86 -18.80
CA GLY A 309 -1.39 -24.07 -19.47
C GLY A 309 0.04 -23.85 -19.98
N ILE A 310 0.91 -23.37 -19.09
CA ILE A 310 2.34 -23.13 -19.33
C ILE A 310 3.16 -24.02 -18.39
N LYS A 311 4.47 -24.11 -18.59
CA LYS A 311 5.41 -24.73 -17.63
C LYS A 311 6.22 -23.65 -16.94
N ILE A 312 6.25 -23.65 -15.62
CA ILE A 312 7.05 -22.72 -14.82
C ILE A 312 8.31 -23.44 -14.34
N ILE A 313 9.47 -22.94 -14.78
CA ILE A 313 10.78 -23.40 -14.34
C ILE A 313 11.01 -22.87 -12.92
N ARG A 314 11.10 -23.79 -11.95
CA ARG A 314 11.31 -23.47 -10.54
C ARG A 314 12.79 -23.58 -10.21
N LEU A 315 13.40 -22.47 -9.83
CA LEU A 315 14.79 -22.40 -9.40
C LEU A 315 14.84 -22.33 -7.87
N ARG A 316 15.82 -23.02 -7.26
CA ARG A 316 16.11 -22.96 -5.83
C ARG A 316 17.57 -22.63 -5.63
N GLY A 317 17.83 -21.63 -4.78
CA GLY A 317 19.19 -21.26 -4.36
C GLY A 317 19.66 -22.09 -3.17
N GLU A 318 20.66 -21.57 -2.47
CA GLU A 318 21.12 -22.17 -1.22
C GLU A 318 20.04 -22.09 -0.13
N ASN A 319 20.06 -23.06 0.80
CA ASN A 319 19.11 -23.11 1.91
C ASN A 319 19.34 -21.94 2.88
N PHE A 320 18.39 -21.01 2.92
CA PHE A 320 18.44 -19.84 3.80
C PHE A 320 18.70 -20.21 5.27
N TRP A 321 18.09 -21.27 5.77
CA TRP A 321 18.15 -21.67 7.18
C TRP A 321 19.51 -22.24 7.59
N GLU A 322 20.27 -22.77 6.64
CA GLU A 322 21.66 -23.15 6.85
C GLU A 322 22.56 -21.92 6.76
N LYS A 323 22.34 -21.09 5.74
CA LYS A 323 23.19 -19.92 5.44
C LYS A 323 23.07 -18.80 6.45
N VAL A 324 21.93 -18.66 7.13
CA VAL A 324 21.81 -17.68 8.23
C VAL A 324 22.74 -17.98 9.39
N LYS A 325 23.15 -19.25 9.58
CA LYS A 325 24.13 -19.65 10.60
C LYS A 325 25.56 -19.26 10.22
N GLU A 326 25.86 -19.21 8.92
CA GLU A 326 27.15 -18.85 8.33
C GLU A 326 27.30 -17.32 8.19
N TYR A 327 26.30 -16.66 7.59
CA TYR A 327 26.33 -15.23 7.24
C TYR A 327 25.78 -14.31 8.33
N GLY A 328 25.05 -14.86 9.31
CA GLY A 328 24.29 -14.10 10.30
C GLY A 328 22.99 -13.50 9.75
N ILE A 329 22.37 -12.61 10.53
CA ILE A 329 21.05 -12.05 10.21
C ILE A 329 21.12 -11.13 8.97
N PRO A 330 20.28 -11.35 7.93
CA PRO A 330 20.21 -10.44 6.80
C PRO A 330 19.59 -9.11 7.22
N ALA A 331 20.11 -8.01 6.67
CA ALA A 331 19.68 -6.65 6.98
C ALA A 331 19.35 -5.87 5.70
N ARG A 332 18.75 -4.68 5.84
CA ARG A 332 18.43 -3.77 4.72
C ARG A 332 19.68 -3.37 3.94
N ASP A 333 20.80 -3.19 4.66
CA ASP A 333 22.14 -2.84 4.19
C ASP A 333 23.08 -4.04 4.01
N TYR A 334 22.65 -5.25 4.41
CA TYR A 334 23.43 -6.49 4.31
C TYR A 334 22.55 -7.65 3.79
N ARG A 335 22.22 -7.60 2.50
CA ARG A 335 21.22 -8.45 1.84
C ARG A 335 21.78 -9.72 1.18
N TRP A 336 22.68 -10.43 1.86
CA TRP A 336 23.26 -11.68 1.35
C TRP A 336 22.19 -12.69 0.88
N CYS A 337 21.03 -12.74 1.55
CA CYS A 337 19.93 -13.65 1.20
C CYS A 337 19.34 -13.37 -0.20
N SER A 338 19.40 -12.13 -0.70
CA SER A 338 18.94 -11.82 -2.06
C SER A 338 19.92 -12.33 -3.11
N GLU A 339 21.21 -12.38 -2.79
CA GLU A 339 22.25 -12.87 -3.69
C GLU A 339 22.12 -14.38 -3.82
N ILE A 340 22.26 -15.12 -2.71
CA ILE A 340 22.36 -16.58 -2.74
C ILE A 340 21.01 -17.28 -2.97
N CYS A 341 19.90 -16.71 -2.50
CA CYS A 341 18.58 -17.35 -2.66
C CYS A 341 17.87 -16.90 -3.96
N LYS A 342 18.31 -15.83 -4.62
CA LYS A 342 17.64 -15.31 -5.85
C LYS A 342 18.56 -15.11 -7.03
N LEU A 343 19.60 -14.29 -6.88
CA LEU A 343 20.41 -13.87 -8.02
C LEU A 343 21.32 -14.99 -8.54
N GLU A 344 21.95 -15.75 -7.64
CA GLU A 344 22.81 -16.88 -8.00
C GLU A 344 22.08 -18.02 -8.72
N PRO A 345 20.95 -18.57 -8.22
CA PRO A 345 20.23 -19.61 -8.93
C PRO A 345 19.73 -19.15 -10.31
N LEU A 346 19.30 -17.90 -10.43
CA LEU A 346 18.93 -17.31 -11.72
C LEU A 346 20.13 -17.16 -12.65
N LYS A 347 21.28 -16.70 -12.13
CA LYS A 347 22.51 -16.56 -12.90
C LYS A 347 22.96 -17.91 -13.45
N LYS A 348 23.00 -18.94 -12.59
CA LYS A 348 23.36 -20.31 -12.96
C LYS A 348 22.44 -20.85 -14.06
N PHE A 349 21.12 -20.71 -13.87
CA PHE A 349 20.14 -21.11 -14.90
C PHE A 349 20.40 -20.43 -16.25
N ILE A 350 20.63 -19.11 -16.24
CA ILE A 350 20.89 -18.35 -17.47
C ILE A 350 22.20 -18.79 -18.14
N GLU A 351 23.26 -19.02 -17.37
CA GLU A 351 24.56 -19.45 -17.89
C GLU A 351 24.54 -20.87 -18.47
N GLU A 352 23.73 -21.77 -17.89
CA GLU A 352 23.59 -23.17 -18.32
C GLU A 352 22.64 -23.35 -19.51
N ASN A 353 21.61 -22.51 -19.66
CA ASN A 353 20.53 -22.72 -20.64
C ASN A 353 20.57 -21.76 -21.84
N TYR A 354 21.34 -20.67 -21.77
CA TYR A 354 21.49 -19.73 -22.90
C TYR A 354 22.96 -19.55 -23.26
N GLU A 355 23.30 -19.88 -24.51
CA GLU A 355 24.64 -19.65 -25.07
C GLU A 355 25.00 -18.15 -25.03
N ASP A 356 24.03 -17.32 -25.36
CA ASP A 356 24.12 -15.88 -25.53
C ASP A 356 23.34 -15.09 -24.44
N ASP A 357 23.13 -13.80 -24.67
CA ASP A 357 22.20 -12.99 -23.90
C ASP A 357 20.76 -13.53 -23.95
N VAL A 358 20.02 -13.32 -22.85
CA VAL A 358 18.59 -13.60 -22.74
C VAL A 358 17.81 -12.29 -22.55
N LEU A 359 16.67 -12.16 -23.22
CA LEU A 359 15.72 -11.08 -23.02
C LEU A 359 14.71 -11.46 -21.92
N SER A 360 14.78 -10.79 -20.78
CA SER A 360 13.93 -11.03 -19.62
C SER A 360 12.88 -9.95 -19.47
N PHE A 361 11.60 -10.31 -19.56
CA PHE A 361 10.49 -9.42 -19.21
C PHE A 361 10.23 -9.46 -17.71
N VAL A 362 10.25 -8.28 -17.07
CA VAL A 362 10.19 -8.14 -15.61
C VAL A 362 9.09 -7.16 -15.18
N GLY A 363 8.29 -7.57 -14.19
CA GLY A 363 7.19 -6.77 -13.62
C GLY A 363 7.66 -5.66 -12.68
N ILE A 364 8.29 -4.62 -13.23
CA ILE A 364 8.68 -3.41 -12.49
C ILE A 364 7.87 -2.22 -13.00
N ARG A 365 7.33 -1.43 -12.06
CA ARG A 365 6.65 -0.15 -12.31
C ARG A 365 7.48 0.99 -11.71
N LYS A 366 7.48 2.13 -12.39
CA LYS A 366 8.20 3.32 -11.89
C LYS A 366 7.65 3.80 -10.54
N TYR A 367 6.34 3.68 -10.33
CA TYR A 367 5.62 4.21 -9.17
C TYR A 367 5.90 3.47 -7.85
N GLU A 368 6.55 2.31 -7.89
CA GLU A 368 6.87 1.53 -6.69
C GLU A 368 7.94 2.19 -5.81
N SER A 369 8.88 2.95 -6.37
CA SER A 369 9.91 3.69 -5.60
C SER A 369 10.69 4.64 -6.50
N PHE A 370 11.33 5.66 -5.90
CA PHE A 370 12.25 6.55 -6.62
C PHE A 370 13.37 5.79 -7.35
N ASN A 371 13.94 4.75 -6.74
CA ASN A 371 14.98 3.93 -7.37
C ASN A 371 14.50 3.15 -8.59
N ARG A 372 13.24 2.72 -8.61
CA ARG A 372 12.65 2.06 -9.79
C ARG A 372 12.33 3.08 -10.87
N ALA A 373 11.94 4.29 -10.50
CA ALA A 373 11.60 5.35 -11.45
C ALA A 373 12.77 5.82 -12.32
N THR A 374 14.01 5.70 -11.85
CA THR A 374 15.22 6.07 -12.61
C THR A 374 15.68 5.02 -13.61
N LYS A 375 15.10 3.81 -13.61
CA LYS A 375 15.48 2.73 -14.52
C LYS A 375 15.07 3.04 -15.96
N LYS A 376 15.93 2.65 -16.91
CA LYS A 376 15.55 2.57 -18.33
C LYS A 376 14.61 1.37 -18.54
N ARG A 377 13.60 1.53 -19.40
CA ARG A 377 12.64 0.45 -19.75
C ARG A 377 13.31 -0.80 -20.32
N ILE A 378 14.46 -0.62 -20.97
CA ILE A 378 15.35 -1.70 -21.41
C ILE A 378 16.73 -1.42 -20.81
N HIS A 379 17.29 -2.37 -20.08
CA HIS A 379 18.62 -2.25 -19.48
C HIS A 379 19.24 -3.62 -19.22
N ARG A 380 20.56 -3.72 -19.30
CA ARG A 380 21.29 -4.93 -18.90
C ARG A 380 21.35 -5.04 -17.37
N ASN A 381 21.17 -6.25 -16.84
CA ASN A 381 21.34 -6.52 -15.41
C ASN A 381 22.81 -6.34 -15.01
N THR A 382 23.07 -5.64 -13.91
CA THR A 382 24.44 -5.36 -13.45
C THR A 382 25.12 -6.57 -12.80
N TYR A 383 24.35 -7.50 -12.24
CA TYR A 383 24.85 -8.73 -11.61
C TYR A 383 24.91 -9.89 -12.62
N ILE A 384 23.84 -10.10 -13.38
CA ILE A 384 23.74 -11.16 -14.39
C ILE A 384 23.97 -10.57 -15.77
N LYS A 385 25.24 -10.48 -16.21
CA LYS A 385 25.60 -9.75 -17.43
C LYS A 385 24.85 -10.24 -18.68
N LYS A 386 24.56 -11.54 -18.82
CA LYS A 386 23.78 -12.12 -19.93
C LYS A 386 22.30 -11.72 -19.94
N GLN A 387 21.76 -11.15 -18.86
CA GLN A 387 20.35 -10.81 -18.77
C GLN A 387 20.07 -9.37 -19.23
N ILE A 388 19.23 -9.22 -20.24
CA ILE A 388 18.68 -7.93 -20.68
C ILE A 388 17.25 -7.80 -20.16
N ASN A 389 17.01 -6.86 -19.25
CA ASN A 389 15.68 -6.63 -18.70
C ASN A 389 14.86 -5.70 -19.59
N ALA A 390 13.60 -6.06 -19.84
CA ALA A 390 12.59 -5.21 -20.44
C ALA A 390 11.38 -5.07 -19.50
N LEU A 391 10.84 -3.84 -19.38
CA LEU A 391 9.82 -3.48 -18.39
C LEU A 391 8.50 -3.05 -19.09
N PRO A 392 7.59 -3.99 -19.42
CA PRO A 392 6.37 -3.68 -20.19
C PRO A 392 5.40 -2.76 -19.45
N ILE A 393 5.26 -2.97 -18.14
CA ILE A 393 4.32 -2.25 -17.29
C ILE A 393 4.94 -1.05 -16.57
N PHE A 394 6.11 -0.57 -17.03
CA PHE A 394 6.89 0.47 -16.34
C PHE A 394 6.09 1.73 -16.00
N HIS A 395 5.11 2.10 -16.83
CA HIS A 395 4.27 3.29 -16.66
C HIS A 395 2.90 3.02 -16.02
N TRP A 396 2.62 1.80 -15.60
CA TRP A 396 1.36 1.42 -14.97
C TRP A 396 1.38 1.81 -13.48
N SER A 397 0.26 2.32 -12.96
CA SER A 397 0.04 2.43 -11.51
C SER A 397 -0.48 1.10 -10.94
N SER A 398 -0.52 0.96 -9.62
CA SER A 398 -1.07 -0.24 -8.98
C SER A 398 -2.55 -0.41 -9.32
N LEU A 399 -3.28 0.68 -9.53
CA LEU A 399 -4.68 0.63 -9.96
C LEU A 399 -4.83 0.09 -11.40
N HIS A 400 -3.91 0.43 -12.33
CA HIS A 400 -3.94 -0.19 -13.67
C HIS A 400 -3.76 -1.70 -13.58
N VAL A 401 -2.81 -2.16 -12.76
CA VAL A 401 -2.54 -3.58 -12.54
C VAL A 401 -3.78 -4.29 -11.98
N TRP A 402 -4.41 -3.72 -10.96
CA TRP A 402 -5.60 -4.32 -10.35
C TRP A 402 -6.78 -4.39 -11.30
N ILE A 403 -7.12 -3.28 -11.98
CA ILE A 403 -8.24 -3.28 -12.93
C ILE A 403 -7.99 -4.30 -14.05
N TYR A 404 -6.76 -4.38 -14.58
CA TYR A 404 -6.40 -5.36 -15.59
C TYR A 404 -6.54 -6.80 -15.09
N LEU A 405 -6.00 -7.13 -13.91
CA LEU A 405 -6.11 -8.48 -13.35
C LEU A 405 -7.56 -8.91 -13.10
N LEU A 406 -8.40 -7.99 -12.61
CA LEU A 406 -9.83 -8.23 -12.41
C LEU A 406 -10.55 -8.46 -13.74
N ARG A 407 -10.27 -7.63 -14.76
CA ARG A 407 -10.82 -7.78 -16.12
C ARG A 407 -10.45 -9.14 -16.73
N GLU A 408 -9.19 -9.54 -16.61
CA GLU A 408 -8.69 -10.83 -17.11
C GLU A 408 -9.14 -12.02 -16.26
N LYS A 409 -9.81 -11.79 -15.12
CA LYS A 409 -10.15 -12.82 -14.11
C LYS A 409 -8.93 -13.66 -13.75
N ALA A 410 -7.76 -13.02 -13.67
CA ALA A 410 -6.48 -13.68 -13.50
C ALA A 410 -6.35 -14.27 -12.07
N PRO A 411 -5.77 -15.48 -11.90
CA PRO A 411 -5.56 -16.07 -10.60
C PRO A 411 -4.41 -15.36 -9.87
N TYR A 412 -4.70 -14.22 -9.23
CA TYR A 412 -3.72 -13.51 -8.41
C TYR A 412 -3.60 -14.12 -7.01
N ASN A 413 -2.47 -13.85 -6.35
CA ASN A 413 -2.17 -14.39 -5.03
C ASN A 413 -3.14 -13.85 -3.95
N LYS A 414 -3.79 -14.77 -3.23
CA LYS A 414 -4.82 -14.44 -2.23
C LYS A 414 -4.31 -13.66 -1.01
N LEU A 415 -3.01 -13.53 -0.81
CA LEU A 415 -2.47 -12.63 0.22
C LEU A 415 -2.81 -11.15 -0.04
N TYR A 416 -3.05 -10.75 -1.29
CA TYR A 416 -3.53 -9.39 -1.57
C TYR A 416 -4.91 -9.13 -0.94
N GLU A 417 -5.78 -10.14 -0.89
CA GLU A 417 -7.07 -10.08 -0.18
C GLU A 417 -6.91 -10.08 1.34
N LYS A 418 -5.73 -10.44 1.88
CA LYS A 418 -5.34 -10.29 3.29
C LYS A 418 -4.56 -8.98 3.56
N GLY A 419 -4.69 -8.00 2.66
CA GLY A 419 -4.14 -6.65 2.83
C GLY A 419 -2.63 -6.51 2.60
N PHE A 420 -1.95 -7.49 1.99
CA PHE A 420 -0.55 -7.34 1.57
C PHE A 420 -0.46 -6.42 0.35
N ASP A 421 0.45 -5.45 0.33
CA ASP A 421 0.67 -4.54 -0.81
C ASP A 421 1.69 -5.11 -1.81
N ARG A 422 2.69 -5.80 -1.27
CA ARG A 422 3.78 -6.49 -1.96
C ARG A 422 3.95 -7.86 -1.34
N ILE A 423 4.17 -8.85 -2.19
CA ILE A 423 4.43 -10.23 -1.77
C ILE A 423 5.89 -10.57 -2.07
N GLY A 424 6.53 -11.23 -1.11
CA GLY A 424 7.87 -11.77 -1.20
C GLY A 424 8.16 -12.62 0.03
N CYS A 425 9.43 -12.73 0.41
CA CYS A 425 9.84 -13.54 1.56
C CYS A 425 9.22 -13.03 2.87
N PHE A 426 8.62 -13.92 3.67
CA PHE A 426 7.85 -13.55 4.87
C PHE A 426 8.65 -12.87 6.00
N MET A 427 9.98 -12.97 5.98
CA MET A 427 10.88 -12.39 7.00
C MET A 427 11.79 -11.29 6.45
N CYS A 428 11.53 -10.82 5.23
CA CYS A 428 12.38 -9.86 4.53
C CYS A 428 12.71 -8.61 5.39
N PRO A 429 14.01 -8.27 5.61
CA PRO A 429 14.40 -7.10 6.39
C PRO A 429 13.94 -5.78 5.74
N ALA A 430 13.52 -5.81 4.48
CA ALA A 430 12.97 -4.67 3.76
C ALA A 430 11.58 -4.24 4.22
N MET A 431 10.82 -5.13 4.89
CA MET A 431 9.45 -4.83 5.30
C MET A 431 9.42 -3.74 6.35
N GLU A 432 8.31 -3.00 6.40
CA GLU A 432 8.05 -2.04 7.45
C GLU A 432 7.50 -2.73 8.70
N MET A 433 7.52 -2.04 9.85
CA MET A 433 7.12 -2.63 11.12
C MET A 433 5.65 -3.02 11.17
N GLY A 434 4.76 -2.26 10.51
CA GLY A 434 3.34 -2.59 10.41
C GLY A 434 3.07 -3.86 9.59
N GLU A 435 3.82 -4.07 8.50
CA GLU A 435 3.81 -5.31 7.70
C GLU A 435 4.32 -6.51 8.53
N MET A 436 5.39 -6.34 9.31
CA MET A 436 5.87 -7.38 10.23
C MET A 436 4.82 -7.71 11.31
N ASN A 437 4.18 -6.69 11.89
CA ASN A 437 3.10 -6.87 12.86
C ASN A 437 1.93 -7.67 12.26
N LYS A 438 1.58 -7.39 10.99
CA LYS A 438 0.58 -8.18 10.25
C LYS A 438 1.02 -9.63 10.09
N ILE A 439 2.25 -9.90 9.67
CA ILE A 439 2.74 -11.29 9.51
C ILE A 439 2.74 -12.04 10.84
N LYS A 440 3.15 -11.39 11.94
CA LYS A 440 3.10 -11.97 13.29
C LYS A 440 1.66 -12.36 13.69
N ARG A 441 0.66 -11.56 13.33
CA ARG A 441 -0.75 -11.83 13.60
C ARG A 441 -1.33 -12.93 12.71
N GLU A 442 -1.11 -12.84 11.40
CA GLU A 442 -1.76 -13.71 10.41
C GLU A 442 -1.03 -15.05 10.23
N PHE A 443 0.28 -15.08 10.48
CA PHE A 443 1.16 -16.24 10.26
C PHE A 443 2.08 -16.49 11.48
N PRO A 444 1.53 -16.67 12.69
CA PRO A 444 2.31 -16.71 13.93
C PRO A 444 3.39 -17.79 13.91
N LYS A 445 3.10 -18.99 13.37
CA LYS A 445 4.07 -20.10 13.30
C LYS A 445 5.26 -19.82 12.37
N LEU A 446 5.00 -19.17 11.22
CA LEU A 446 6.05 -18.76 10.28
C LEU A 446 6.93 -17.69 10.91
N TRP A 447 6.30 -16.70 11.57
CA TRP A 447 7.02 -15.64 12.26
C TRP A 447 7.84 -16.18 13.44
N GLU A 448 7.28 -17.07 14.25
CA GLU A 448 7.95 -17.71 15.39
C GLU A 448 9.24 -18.43 14.96
N LYS A 449 9.23 -19.13 13.83
CA LYS A 449 10.45 -19.76 13.27
C LYS A 449 11.56 -18.73 13.03
N TRP A 450 11.22 -17.55 12.51
CA TRP A 450 12.18 -16.48 12.31
C TRP A 450 12.59 -15.80 13.62
N GLU A 451 11.62 -15.55 14.51
CA GLU A 451 11.86 -14.93 15.81
C GLU A 451 12.79 -15.78 16.69
N ASN A 452 12.72 -17.11 16.61
CA ASN A 452 13.65 -18.00 17.30
C ASN A 452 15.10 -17.82 16.80
N VAL A 453 15.32 -17.70 15.49
CA VAL A 453 16.65 -17.41 14.92
C VAL A 453 17.17 -16.06 15.41
N LEU A 454 16.29 -15.05 15.49
CA LEU A 454 16.66 -13.75 16.04
C LEU A 454 17.01 -13.82 17.54
N ARG A 455 16.28 -14.60 18.32
CA ARG A 455 16.52 -14.79 19.76
C ARG A 455 17.84 -15.51 20.03
N GLU A 456 18.12 -16.60 19.33
CA GLU A 456 19.39 -17.32 19.41
C GLU A 456 20.58 -16.40 19.03
N TYR A 457 20.42 -15.61 17.95
CA TYR A 457 21.44 -14.65 17.55
C TYR A 457 21.64 -13.55 18.60
N ALA A 458 20.54 -13.03 19.17
CA ALA A 458 20.58 -11.99 20.18
C ALA A 458 21.28 -12.46 21.46
N GLU A 459 20.96 -13.66 21.93
CA GLU A 459 21.60 -14.29 23.10
C GLU A 459 23.11 -14.46 22.86
N LYS A 460 23.50 -15.02 21.72
CA LYS A 460 24.91 -15.23 21.37
C LYS A 460 25.73 -13.93 21.32
N HIS A 461 25.11 -12.80 21.02
CA HIS A 461 25.78 -11.50 20.86
C HIS A 461 25.45 -10.48 21.97
N ASN A 462 24.84 -10.91 23.08
CA ASN A 462 24.43 -10.05 24.19
C ASN A 462 23.56 -8.85 23.76
N LEU A 463 22.63 -9.08 22.82
CA LEU A 463 21.68 -8.08 22.35
C LEU A 463 20.39 -8.21 23.15
N GLY A 464 19.91 -7.11 23.73
CA GLY A 464 18.66 -7.11 24.50
C GLY A 464 17.41 -7.29 23.64
N GLU A 465 16.29 -7.63 24.26
CA GLU A 465 14.98 -7.86 23.60
C GLU A 465 14.53 -6.70 22.70
N GLY A 466 14.91 -5.47 23.04
CA GLY A 466 14.64 -4.28 22.23
C GLY A 466 15.26 -4.33 20.84
N TRP A 467 16.32 -5.12 20.61
CA TRP A 467 16.92 -5.33 19.29
C TRP A 467 15.97 -6.08 18.34
N ILE A 468 15.20 -7.02 18.89
CA ILE A 468 14.17 -7.77 18.15
C ILE A 468 12.92 -6.91 18.01
N LYS A 469 12.36 -6.44 19.14
CA LYS A 469 11.07 -5.72 19.17
C LYS A 469 11.08 -4.44 18.33
N LYS A 470 12.15 -3.64 18.40
CA LYS A 470 12.28 -2.40 17.61
C LYS A 470 12.79 -2.65 16.17
N GLY A 471 12.87 -3.91 15.74
CA GLY A 471 13.32 -4.28 14.40
C GLY A 471 14.74 -3.81 14.07
N LEU A 472 15.62 -3.67 15.07
CA LEU A 472 17.00 -3.17 14.88
C LEU A 472 17.88 -4.17 14.15
N TRP A 473 17.54 -5.46 14.19
CA TRP A 473 18.17 -6.52 13.40
C TRP A 473 18.15 -6.28 11.89
N ARG A 474 17.26 -5.41 11.40
CA ARG A 474 17.16 -5.01 10.00
C ARG A 474 18.28 -4.07 9.55
N TRP A 475 19.21 -3.69 10.42
CA TRP A 475 20.34 -2.81 10.12
C TRP A 475 21.62 -3.40 10.71
N LYS A 476 22.56 -3.80 9.86
CA LYS A 476 23.85 -4.35 10.32
C LYS A 476 24.80 -3.23 10.75
N HIS A 477 24.89 -2.19 9.94
CA HIS A 477 25.64 -0.98 10.23
C HIS A 477 24.61 0.11 10.52
N LYS A 478 24.26 0.30 11.79
CA LYS A 478 23.47 1.48 12.18
C LYS A 478 24.22 2.71 11.65
N ARG A 479 23.60 3.46 10.74
CA ARG A 479 24.06 4.82 10.47
C ARG A 479 23.94 5.55 11.81
N GLN A 480 25.09 5.93 12.37
CA GLN A 480 25.14 6.80 13.55
C GLN A 480 24.46 8.13 13.23
#